data_AF-A0A358J1S7-F1
#
_entry.id   AF-A0A358J1S7-F1
#
_cell.length_a   1.000
_cell.length_b   1.000
_cell.length_c   1.000
_cell.angle_alpha   90.00
_cell.angle_beta   90.00
_cell.angle_gamma   90.00
#
_symmetry.space_group_name_H-M   'P 1'
#
loop_
_entity.id
_entity.type
_entity.pdbx_description
1 polymer ?
#
loop_
_entity_poly.entity_id
_entity_poly.type
_entity_poly.pdbx_seq_one_letter_code
_entity_poly.pdbx_strand_id
1 'polypeptide(L)'
;MRRLLAITTALSLLAPVVWAQTESVSARPDGATVVIYRDRPVDTVALMEQSRQPWSGLDRQGLALIVETRTVDLPAGEGIIRFRGLATGVVPQSAVLEGLPAHVVERNADFDLLSPASLMEKSVGEVVRVVRTNPETGEQVEKAAVIRAGAQGTVLEIDGRFEALDCSGQTERVVFDRVPEGLGDQPTLSVRTRAERAGRHTVTLAYLTTGLQWSADYVARLDPGDGTLDLTGWVTLANFGGTGFPDAPVQVVAGTLRKDAGTTPVEPLVRYQQNQCWPQGTTTFGSGLEPTYKQDRVEYNGPPVILQGMPAPAPMAMRSAVEDIVVTGNRIVRQGELGDYKIYTLPEPTTVAARQTKQVRFLEREGVAYERVYRAGLLDQDEEARPMGVVLKLRNETRAGLGVALPGGSVAVMQPDGVGGVLLAGQDRFEDKGVGLPVRLNFGQSPDVQVQTRLVKSESSRRGAVTTERSEIETTVTNARSEAVTVELVADAAMQRGFRIRSQSVRSRVDDTGYPVWTLTVPANGAATLKAAWTTTD
;
A
#
# COMPACT_ATOMS: atom_id res chain seq x y z
N MET A 1 -73.11 54.44 26.75
CA MET A 1 -72.31 54.68 25.53
C MET A 1 -70.84 54.58 25.88
N ARG A 2 -70.14 53.70 25.15
CA ARG A 2 -68.69 53.42 25.19
C ARG A 2 -67.87 54.65 24.76
N ARG A 3 -66.66 54.84 25.30
CA ARG A 3 -65.46 55.18 24.52
C ARG A 3 -64.22 54.52 25.13
N LEU A 4 -63.49 53.84 24.25
CA LEU A 4 -62.40 52.91 24.52
C LEU A 4 -61.03 53.60 24.62
N LEU A 5 -60.17 52.98 25.43
CA LEU A 5 -58.72 53.10 25.50
C LEU A 5 -58.04 52.88 24.13
N ALA A 6 -56.95 53.60 23.90
CA ALA A 6 -55.89 53.19 22.97
C ALA A 6 -54.55 53.23 23.73
N ILE A 7 -54.01 52.04 24.01
CA ILE A 7 -52.63 51.83 24.48
C ILE A 7 -51.83 51.44 23.24
N THR A 8 -50.81 52.22 22.90
CA THR A 8 -49.86 51.93 21.83
C THR A 8 -48.73 51.05 22.36
N THR A 9 -48.73 49.78 21.96
CA THR A 9 -47.67 48.82 22.19
C THR A 9 -46.57 49.00 21.14
N ALA A 10 -45.36 49.38 21.56
CA ALA A 10 -44.17 49.36 20.71
C ALA A 10 -43.62 47.93 20.65
N LEU A 11 -43.79 47.27 19.51
CA LEU A 11 -43.28 45.93 19.24
C LEU A 11 -41.85 46.03 18.68
N SER A 12 -40.84 45.85 19.51
CA SER A 12 -39.45 45.71 19.09
C SER A 12 -39.25 44.35 18.43
N LEU A 13 -39.10 44.35 17.09
CA LEU A 13 -38.67 43.20 16.29
C LEU A 13 -37.22 42.84 16.64
N LEU A 14 -37.04 41.89 17.56
CA LEU A 14 -35.79 41.13 17.68
C LEU A 14 -35.74 40.15 16.51
N ALA A 15 -35.11 40.55 15.40
CA ALA A 15 -34.65 39.59 14.42
C ALA A 15 -33.63 38.65 15.11
N PRO A 16 -33.71 37.32 14.94
CA PRO A 16 -32.63 36.46 15.41
C PRO A 16 -31.37 36.86 14.64
N VAL A 17 -30.38 37.40 15.36
CA VAL A 17 -29.03 37.53 14.83
C VAL A 17 -28.53 36.10 14.67
N VAL A 18 -28.64 35.56 13.45
CA VAL A 18 -27.91 34.36 13.08
C VAL A 18 -26.44 34.76 13.18
N TRP A 19 -25.77 34.38 14.26
CA TRP A 19 -24.32 34.50 14.37
C TRP A 19 -23.76 33.60 13.27
N ALA A 20 -23.33 34.21 12.16
CA ALA A 20 -22.57 33.51 11.14
C ALA A 20 -21.38 32.86 11.85
N GLN A 21 -21.28 31.54 11.84
CA GLN A 21 -20.14 30.84 12.41
C GLN A 21 -18.87 31.39 11.76
N THR A 22 -17.94 31.89 12.58
CA THR A 22 -16.71 32.46 12.04
C THR A 22 -15.87 31.30 11.51
N GLU A 23 -15.61 31.36 10.22
CA GLU A 23 -14.87 30.33 9.50
C GLU A 23 -13.44 30.79 9.20
N SER A 24 -12.50 29.87 9.37
CA SER A 24 -11.10 30.01 8.97
C SER A 24 -10.72 28.87 8.04
N VAL A 25 -9.83 29.13 7.08
CA VAL A 25 -9.41 28.14 6.07
C VAL A 25 -7.89 28.01 6.08
N SER A 26 -7.40 26.80 6.33
CA SER A 26 -6.02 26.41 6.05
C SER A 26 -5.98 25.75 4.68
N ALA A 27 -5.60 26.54 3.68
CA ALA A 27 -5.70 26.15 2.27
C ALA A 27 -4.70 25.06 1.85
N ARG A 28 -3.51 25.02 2.48
CA ARG A 28 -2.44 24.08 2.16
C ARG A 28 -1.54 23.85 3.39
N PRO A 29 -0.80 22.74 3.46
CA PRO A 29 0.26 22.58 4.44
C PRO A 29 1.42 23.56 4.22
N ASP A 30 2.05 23.97 5.31
CA ASP A 30 3.32 24.71 5.33
C ASP A 30 4.51 23.76 5.08
N GLY A 31 4.38 22.50 5.53
CA GLY A 31 5.30 21.40 5.27
C GLY A 31 4.64 20.07 5.60
N ALA A 32 5.16 18.97 5.03
CA ALA A 32 4.64 17.63 5.24
C ALA A 32 5.76 16.60 5.37
N THR A 33 5.58 15.62 6.25
CA THR A 33 6.39 14.40 6.33
C THR A 33 5.53 13.21 5.88
N VAL A 34 6.12 12.32 5.09
CA VAL A 34 5.43 11.17 4.50
C VAL A 34 6.06 9.88 5.00
N VAL A 35 5.29 9.05 5.69
CA VAL A 35 5.73 7.72 6.15
C VAL A 35 4.92 6.66 5.41
N ILE A 36 5.55 5.85 4.58
CA ILE A 36 4.86 4.84 3.76
C ILE A 36 5.08 3.45 4.35
N TYR A 37 3.99 2.75 4.65
CA TYR A 37 4.01 1.40 5.19
C TYR A 37 3.97 0.37 4.07
N ARG A 38 4.69 -0.73 4.27
CA ARG A 38 4.62 -1.90 3.40
C ARG A 38 3.45 -2.78 3.84
N ASP A 39 2.60 -3.16 2.90
CA ASP A 39 1.47 -4.06 3.16
C ASP A 39 1.81 -5.51 2.81
N ARG A 40 2.54 -5.70 1.69
CA ARG A 40 2.96 -7.00 1.16
C ARG A 40 4.32 -6.84 0.46
N PRO A 41 5.12 -7.90 0.26
CA PRO A 41 6.26 -7.85 -0.64
C PRO A 41 5.79 -7.38 -2.01
N VAL A 42 6.28 -6.22 -2.44
CA VAL A 42 5.82 -5.57 -3.66
C VAL A 42 6.69 -6.04 -4.82
N ASP A 43 6.05 -6.64 -5.82
CA ASP A 43 6.64 -6.74 -7.14
C ASP A 43 6.48 -5.38 -7.83
N THR A 44 7.57 -4.63 -7.91
CA THR A 44 7.61 -3.28 -8.51
C THR A 44 7.08 -3.30 -9.95
N VAL A 45 7.40 -4.35 -10.72
CA VAL A 45 6.99 -4.46 -12.13
C VAL A 45 5.48 -4.66 -12.22
N ALA A 46 4.94 -5.61 -11.44
CA ALA A 46 3.51 -5.90 -11.45
C ALA A 46 2.66 -4.69 -11.03
N LEU A 47 3.08 -3.95 -10.00
CA LEU A 47 2.35 -2.73 -9.58
C LEU A 47 2.44 -1.61 -10.62
N MET A 48 3.58 -1.46 -11.31
CA MET A 48 3.72 -0.47 -12.37
C MET A 48 2.82 -0.81 -13.57
N GLU A 49 2.72 -2.07 -13.96
CA GLU A 49 1.80 -2.52 -15.01
C GLU A 49 0.34 -2.31 -14.60
N GLN A 50 -0.02 -2.69 -13.37
CA GLN A 50 -1.38 -2.53 -12.85
C GLN A 50 -1.78 -1.05 -12.76
N SER A 51 -0.87 -0.13 -12.43
CA SER A 51 -1.14 1.31 -12.35
C SER A 51 -1.62 1.94 -13.66
N ARG A 52 -1.32 1.32 -14.80
CA ARG A 52 -1.76 1.78 -16.12
C ARG A 52 -3.20 1.38 -16.42
N GLN A 53 -3.81 0.53 -15.59
CA GLN A 53 -5.17 0.03 -15.79
C GLN A 53 -6.19 0.94 -15.08
N PRO A 54 -7.25 1.39 -15.77
CA PRO A 54 -8.27 2.27 -15.18
C PRO A 54 -9.03 1.65 -14.00
N TRP A 55 -9.04 0.32 -13.87
CA TRP A 55 -9.80 -0.41 -12.85
C TRP A 55 -8.94 -0.86 -11.67
N SER A 56 -7.66 -0.46 -11.63
CA SER A 56 -6.67 -1.00 -10.70
C SER A 56 -6.96 -0.77 -9.23
N GLY A 57 -7.66 0.33 -8.89
CA GLY A 57 -7.97 0.70 -7.51
C GLY A 57 -6.72 0.86 -6.63
N LEU A 58 -5.55 1.14 -7.23
CA LEU A 58 -4.28 1.22 -6.50
C LEU A 58 -4.19 2.45 -5.59
N ASP A 59 -4.98 3.49 -5.88
CA ASP A 59 -5.27 4.64 -5.02
C ASP A 59 -5.96 4.23 -3.69
N ARG A 60 -6.53 3.04 -3.64
CA ARG A 60 -7.21 2.45 -2.46
C ARG A 60 -6.35 1.45 -1.71
N GLN A 61 -5.15 1.18 -2.22
CA GLN A 61 -4.21 0.21 -1.65
C GLN A 61 -3.02 0.92 -1.02
N GLY A 62 -2.26 0.18 -0.21
CA GLY A 62 -1.18 0.76 0.57
C GLY A 62 -1.69 1.58 1.76
N LEU A 63 -0.76 2.02 2.59
CA LEU A 63 -1.06 2.85 3.75
C LEU A 63 0.12 3.78 3.97
N ALA A 64 -0.15 5.05 4.20
CA ALA A 64 0.82 6.03 4.62
C ALA A 64 0.28 6.85 5.79
N LEU A 65 1.19 7.31 6.65
CA LEU A 65 0.94 8.35 7.64
C LEU A 65 1.49 9.65 7.07
N ILE A 66 0.65 10.67 7.00
CA ILE A 66 1.02 12.03 6.64
C ILE A 66 1.02 12.86 7.92
N VAL A 67 2.10 13.59 8.15
CA VAL A 67 2.20 14.56 9.25
C VAL A 67 2.46 15.92 8.65
N GLU A 68 1.49 16.82 8.79
CA GLU A 68 1.52 18.16 8.22
C GLU A 68 1.68 19.22 9.29
N THR A 69 2.47 20.24 8.98
CA THR A 69 2.50 21.49 9.74
C THR A 69 1.60 22.50 9.04
N ARG A 70 0.70 23.13 9.79
CA ARG A 70 -0.27 24.08 9.24
C ARG A 70 -0.39 25.32 10.10
N THR A 71 -0.44 26.48 9.46
CA THR A 71 -0.81 27.74 10.09
C THR A 71 -2.32 27.93 9.98
N VAL A 72 -2.97 28.21 11.11
CA VAL A 72 -4.42 28.42 11.22
C VAL A 72 -4.72 29.72 11.96
N ASP A 73 -5.78 30.41 11.52
CA ASP A 73 -6.34 31.55 12.22
C ASP A 73 -7.51 31.06 13.07
N LEU A 74 -7.32 30.96 14.38
CA LEU A 74 -8.33 30.50 15.33
C LEU A 74 -9.26 31.68 15.69
N PRO A 75 -10.57 31.60 15.42
CA PRO A 75 -11.52 32.62 15.85
C PRO A 75 -11.80 32.52 17.36
N ALA A 76 -12.13 33.65 17.99
CA ALA A 76 -12.64 33.67 19.37
C ALA A 76 -14.09 33.16 19.40
N GLY A 77 -14.47 32.47 20.48
CA GLY A 77 -15.79 31.86 20.60
C GLY A 77 -15.89 30.57 19.79
N GLU A 78 -17.09 30.26 19.29
CA GLU A 78 -17.28 29.12 18.38
C GLU A 78 -16.89 29.47 16.95
N GLY A 79 -16.12 28.58 16.32
CA GLY A 79 -15.78 28.72 14.92
C GLY A 79 -15.37 27.41 14.27
N ILE A 80 -15.27 27.44 12.94
CA ILE A 80 -14.91 26.27 12.12
C ILE A 80 -13.57 26.55 11.46
N ILE A 81 -12.65 25.58 11.55
CA ILE A 81 -11.38 25.57 10.84
C ILE A 81 -11.48 24.51 9.72
N ARG A 82 -11.35 24.93 8.46
CA ARG A 82 -11.34 24.04 7.30
C ARG A 82 -9.92 23.79 6.81
N PHE A 83 -9.48 22.56 6.90
CA PHE A 83 -8.18 22.08 6.41
C PHE A 83 -8.36 21.50 5.02
N ARG A 84 -7.98 22.25 3.98
CA ARG A 84 -8.04 21.82 2.57
C ARG A 84 -6.73 21.17 2.12
N GLY A 85 -6.74 20.55 0.95
CA GLY A 85 -5.53 19.99 0.33
C GLY A 85 -4.97 18.76 1.06
N LEU A 86 -5.83 17.98 1.73
CA LEU A 86 -5.42 16.72 2.35
C LEU A 86 -5.05 15.69 1.27
N ALA A 87 -4.39 14.61 1.70
CA ALA A 87 -4.07 13.51 0.80
C ALA A 87 -5.35 12.88 0.21
N THR A 88 -5.29 12.53 -1.07
CA THR A 88 -6.31 11.68 -1.69
C THR A 88 -6.32 10.32 -1.00
N GLY A 89 -7.50 9.84 -0.56
CA GLY A 89 -7.60 8.58 0.18
C GLY A 89 -7.35 8.73 1.69
N VAL A 90 -7.45 9.95 2.24
CA VAL A 90 -7.39 10.19 3.69
C VAL A 90 -8.40 9.33 4.45
N VAL A 91 -7.96 8.74 5.57
CA VAL A 91 -8.80 8.02 6.52
C VAL A 91 -9.18 8.97 7.65
N PRO A 92 -10.36 9.63 7.61
CA PRO A 92 -10.70 10.73 8.52
C PRO A 92 -10.63 10.38 9.99
N GLN A 93 -11.07 9.17 10.34
CA GLN A 93 -11.15 8.70 11.72
C GLN A 93 -9.76 8.60 12.37
N SER A 94 -8.69 8.59 11.57
CA SER A 94 -7.31 8.59 12.05
C SER A 94 -6.73 9.98 12.31
N ALA A 95 -7.43 11.06 11.93
CA ALA A 95 -6.88 12.41 12.00
C ALA A 95 -6.70 12.89 13.45
N VAL A 96 -5.46 13.25 13.79
CA VAL A 96 -5.04 13.82 15.08
C VAL A 96 -4.57 15.25 14.84
N LEU A 97 -5.07 16.18 15.65
CA LEU A 97 -4.71 17.60 15.62
C LEU A 97 -4.08 17.98 16.96
N GLU A 98 -2.86 18.49 16.90
CA GLU A 98 -2.07 18.93 18.06
C GLU A 98 -1.66 20.40 17.93
N GLY A 99 -1.37 21.05 19.07
CA GLY A 99 -0.90 22.44 19.11
C GLY A 99 -2.01 23.50 19.02
N LEU A 100 -3.29 23.12 18.92
CA LEU A 100 -4.40 24.06 18.89
C LEU A 100 -4.85 24.43 20.32
N PRO A 101 -4.77 25.71 20.75
CA PRO A 101 -5.19 26.13 22.09
C PRO A 101 -6.71 26.37 22.17
N ALA A 102 -7.51 25.37 21.80
CA ALA A 102 -8.97 25.44 21.79
C ALA A 102 -9.59 24.10 22.17
N HIS A 103 -10.81 24.15 22.72
CA HIS A 103 -11.61 22.95 22.86
C HIS A 103 -12.12 22.52 21.47
N VAL A 104 -11.74 21.32 21.04
CA VAL A 104 -12.28 20.71 19.81
C VAL A 104 -13.64 20.14 20.14
N VAL A 105 -14.68 20.72 19.55
CA VAL A 105 -16.08 20.36 19.81
C VAL A 105 -16.52 19.22 18.88
N GLU A 106 -16.08 19.25 17.62
CA GLU A 106 -16.47 18.30 16.58
C GLU A 106 -15.43 18.25 15.46
N ARG A 107 -15.29 17.08 14.83
CA ARG A 107 -14.48 16.88 13.63
C ARG A 107 -15.36 16.23 12.56
N ASN A 108 -15.59 16.97 11.49
CA ASN A 108 -16.32 16.52 10.31
C ASN A 108 -15.39 16.43 9.13
N ALA A 109 -15.56 15.43 8.31
CA ALA A 109 -14.78 15.29 7.10
C ALA A 109 -15.74 15.31 5.92
N ASP A 110 -15.62 16.37 5.12
CA ASP A 110 -16.51 16.68 4.00
C ASP A 110 -15.85 16.12 2.73
N PHE A 111 -16.46 15.10 2.11
CA PHE A 111 -15.81 14.26 1.08
C PHE A 111 -16.50 14.19 -0.26
N ASP A 112 -17.65 14.84 -0.42
CA ASP A 112 -18.31 14.84 -1.72
C ASP A 112 -17.46 15.70 -2.66
N LEU A 113 -16.67 15.03 -3.50
CA LEU A 113 -15.88 15.68 -4.53
C LEU A 113 -16.81 16.17 -5.64
N LEU A 114 -16.42 17.27 -6.28
CA LEU A 114 -17.10 17.77 -7.47
C LEU A 114 -17.13 16.71 -8.59
N SER A 115 -18.33 16.24 -8.90
CA SER A 115 -18.67 15.43 -10.07
C SER A 115 -19.98 15.94 -10.68
N PRO A 116 -20.28 15.65 -11.96
CA PRO A 116 -21.56 16.05 -12.54
C PRO A 116 -22.79 15.59 -11.73
N ALA A 117 -22.73 14.38 -11.17
CA ALA A 117 -23.83 13.84 -10.38
C ALA A 117 -23.86 14.39 -8.94
N SER A 118 -22.71 14.58 -8.28
CA SER A 118 -22.68 15.17 -6.94
C SER A 118 -23.13 16.63 -6.95
N LEU A 119 -22.76 17.38 -8.00
CA LEU A 119 -23.29 18.73 -8.27
C LEU A 119 -24.81 18.72 -8.36
N MET A 120 -25.40 17.79 -9.11
CA MET A 120 -26.85 17.70 -9.25
C MET A 120 -27.56 17.28 -7.96
N GLU A 121 -27.02 16.30 -7.24
CA GLU A 121 -27.59 15.79 -5.98
C GLU A 121 -27.57 16.85 -4.88
N LYS A 122 -26.45 17.55 -4.71
CA LYS A 122 -26.30 18.58 -3.66
C LYS A 122 -26.98 19.89 -4.00
N SER A 123 -27.37 20.09 -5.25
CA SER A 123 -28.14 21.24 -5.70
C SER A 123 -29.65 20.98 -5.74
N VAL A 124 -30.14 19.84 -5.23
CA VAL A 124 -31.59 19.60 -5.11
C VAL A 124 -32.22 20.68 -4.24
N GLY A 125 -33.18 21.41 -4.79
CA GLY A 125 -33.84 22.56 -4.17
C GLY A 125 -33.25 23.91 -4.57
N GLU A 126 -32.06 23.94 -5.17
CA GLU A 126 -31.40 25.16 -5.65
C GLU A 126 -31.88 25.55 -7.06
N VAL A 127 -31.82 26.85 -7.34
CA VAL A 127 -32.08 27.40 -8.67
C VAL A 127 -30.80 27.30 -9.51
N VAL A 128 -30.92 26.72 -10.70
CA VAL A 128 -29.85 26.57 -11.69
C VAL A 128 -30.29 27.12 -13.04
N ARG A 129 -29.35 27.29 -13.97
CA ARG A 129 -29.65 27.68 -15.36
C ARG A 129 -29.53 26.47 -16.27
N VAL A 130 -30.54 26.25 -17.09
CA VAL A 130 -30.55 25.20 -18.11
C VAL A 130 -30.36 25.87 -19.45
N VAL A 131 -29.33 25.47 -20.18
CA VAL A 131 -29.03 25.99 -21.51
C VAL A 131 -29.39 24.92 -22.53
N ARG A 132 -30.34 25.24 -23.41
CA ARG A 132 -30.82 24.39 -24.49
C ARG A 132 -30.29 24.92 -25.82
N THR A 133 -29.67 24.05 -26.60
CA THR A 133 -29.15 24.40 -27.93
C THR A 133 -30.03 23.78 -28.99
N ASN A 134 -30.54 24.60 -29.91
CA ASN A 134 -31.24 24.11 -31.09
C ASN A 134 -30.24 23.35 -31.99
N PRO A 135 -30.45 22.06 -32.26
CA PRO A 135 -29.49 21.25 -33.02
C PRO A 135 -29.34 21.66 -34.48
N GLU A 136 -30.33 22.33 -35.08
CA GLU A 136 -30.30 22.77 -36.48
C GLU A 136 -29.67 24.15 -36.64
N THR A 137 -29.92 25.07 -35.70
CA THR A 137 -29.51 26.49 -35.83
C THR A 137 -28.34 26.87 -34.93
N GLY A 138 -28.03 26.08 -33.89
CA GLY A 138 -27.03 26.39 -32.87
C GLY A 138 -27.46 27.48 -31.88
N GLU A 139 -28.69 27.99 -31.97
CA GLU A 139 -29.22 29.01 -31.06
C GLU A 139 -29.34 28.45 -29.64
N GLN A 140 -28.87 29.22 -28.64
CA GLN A 140 -28.90 28.85 -27.23
C GLN A 140 -29.98 29.64 -26.48
N VAL A 141 -30.86 28.93 -25.78
CA VAL A 141 -31.87 29.51 -24.89
C VAL A 141 -31.54 29.12 -23.45
N GLU A 142 -31.40 30.10 -22.58
CA GLU A 142 -31.20 29.87 -21.13
C GLU A 142 -32.52 30.05 -20.37
N LYS A 143 -32.80 29.13 -19.44
CA LYS A 143 -33.94 29.22 -18.52
C LYS A 143 -33.53 28.92 -17.09
N ALA A 144 -34.17 29.59 -16.13
CA ALA A 144 -34.06 29.23 -14.73
C ALA A 144 -34.85 27.94 -14.45
N ALA A 145 -34.26 27.04 -13.68
CA ALA A 145 -34.84 25.76 -13.29
C ALA A 145 -34.53 25.46 -11.83
N VAL A 146 -35.41 24.72 -11.15
CA VAL A 146 -35.10 24.19 -9.82
C VAL A 146 -34.86 22.71 -9.91
N ILE A 147 -33.72 22.22 -9.40
CA ILE A 147 -33.46 20.78 -9.37
C ILE A 147 -34.35 20.15 -8.31
N ARG A 148 -35.19 19.18 -8.70
CA ARG A 148 -36.08 18.44 -7.80
C ARG A 148 -35.56 17.05 -7.49
N ALA A 149 -34.74 16.47 -8.36
CA ALA A 149 -34.02 15.22 -8.15
C ALA A 149 -32.71 15.21 -8.95
N GLY A 150 -31.66 14.58 -8.41
CA GLY A 150 -30.34 14.54 -9.05
C GLY A 150 -29.50 13.27 -8.86
N ALA A 151 -29.86 12.37 -7.94
CA ALA A 151 -29.00 11.23 -7.57
C ALA A 151 -29.08 10.02 -8.53
N GLN A 152 -30.21 9.83 -9.23
CA GLN A 152 -30.45 8.70 -10.15
C GLN A 152 -31.18 9.14 -11.43
N GLY A 153 -30.92 10.38 -11.85
CA GLY A 153 -31.64 11.06 -12.93
C GLY A 153 -32.04 12.46 -12.52
N THR A 154 -31.91 13.41 -13.44
CA THR A 154 -32.11 14.82 -13.18
C THR A 154 -33.55 15.24 -13.51
N VAL A 155 -34.31 15.68 -12.50
CA VAL A 155 -35.64 16.27 -12.70
C VAL A 155 -35.57 17.76 -12.38
N LEU A 156 -35.99 18.57 -13.34
CA LEU A 156 -35.99 20.02 -13.27
C LEU A 156 -37.42 20.55 -13.22
N GLU A 157 -37.67 21.53 -12.36
CA GLU A 157 -38.89 22.33 -12.42
C GLU A 157 -38.60 23.63 -13.20
N ILE A 158 -39.28 23.81 -14.33
CA ILE A 158 -39.14 24.99 -15.22
C ILE A 158 -40.53 25.53 -15.50
N ASP A 159 -40.78 26.81 -15.21
CA ASP A 159 -42.07 27.48 -15.45
C ASP A 159 -43.28 26.69 -14.85
N GLY A 160 -43.09 26.04 -13.69
CA GLY A 160 -44.10 25.21 -13.01
C GLY A 160 -44.32 23.80 -13.60
N ARG A 161 -43.47 23.36 -14.54
CA ARG A 161 -43.51 22.02 -15.13
C ARG A 161 -42.28 21.21 -14.72
N PHE A 162 -42.45 19.89 -14.58
CA PHE A 162 -41.38 18.97 -14.21
C PHE A 162 -40.88 18.23 -15.45
N GLU A 163 -39.59 18.36 -15.75
CA GLU A 163 -38.94 17.81 -16.94
C GLU A 163 -37.76 16.92 -16.53
N ALA A 164 -37.60 15.76 -17.19
CA ALA A 164 -36.41 14.92 -17.03
C ALA A 164 -35.34 15.38 -18.03
N LEU A 165 -34.26 15.99 -17.53
CA LEU A 165 -33.24 16.68 -18.34
C LEU A 165 -32.66 15.77 -19.43
N ASP A 166 -32.17 14.58 -19.07
CA ASP A 166 -31.47 13.69 -20.03
C ASP A 166 -32.42 12.99 -21.03
N CYS A 167 -33.72 13.28 -20.97
CA CYS A 167 -34.77 12.62 -21.75
C CYS A 167 -35.57 13.55 -22.66
N SER A 168 -35.16 14.81 -22.73
CA SER A 168 -35.74 15.81 -23.62
C SER A 168 -35.38 15.59 -25.09
N GLY A 169 -34.32 14.82 -25.38
CA GLY A 169 -33.76 14.62 -26.72
C GLY A 169 -33.02 15.85 -27.28
N GLN A 170 -32.82 16.89 -26.47
CA GLN A 170 -32.16 18.13 -26.86
C GLN A 170 -30.68 18.12 -26.46
N THR A 171 -29.88 19.01 -27.05
CA THR A 171 -28.54 19.30 -26.56
C THR A 171 -28.65 20.29 -25.39
N GLU A 172 -28.49 19.79 -24.17
CA GLU A 172 -28.75 20.55 -22.95
C GLU A 172 -27.55 20.50 -21.99
N ARG A 173 -27.32 21.59 -21.26
CA ARG A 173 -26.36 21.64 -20.14
C ARG A 173 -26.95 22.40 -18.96
N VAL A 174 -26.63 21.97 -17.75
CA VAL A 174 -26.97 22.70 -16.52
C VAL A 174 -25.77 23.52 -16.07
N VAL A 175 -26.04 24.76 -15.71
CA VAL A 175 -25.05 25.71 -15.20
C VAL A 175 -25.41 26.04 -13.77
N PHE A 176 -24.44 25.79 -12.90
CA PHE A 176 -24.51 26.10 -11.48
C PHE A 176 -23.77 27.41 -11.26
N ASP A 177 -24.42 28.41 -10.66
CA ASP A 177 -23.79 29.71 -10.40
C ASP A 177 -22.82 29.67 -9.22
N ARG A 178 -22.89 28.63 -8.38
CA ARG A 178 -22.00 28.36 -7.24
C ARG A 178 -21.84 26.86 -7.00
N VAL A 179 -20.76 26.47 -6.34
CA VAL A 179 -20.60 25.10 -5.80
C VAL A 179 -21.48 24.96 -4.55
N PRO A 180 -22.37 23.94 -4.48
CA PRO A 180 -23.17 23.66 -3.28
C PRO A 180 -22.34 23.46 -2.02
N GLU A 181 -22.92 23.78 -0.86
CA GLU A 181 -22.25 23.56 0.43
C GLU A 181 -21.94 22.07 0.65
N GLY A 182 -20.74 21.79 1.18
CA GLY A 182 -20.25 20.42 1.39
C GLY A 182 -19.64 19.75 0.15
N LEU A 183 -19.66 20.41 -1.02
CA LEU A 183 -18.88 19.98 -2.20
C LEU A 183 -17.54 20.72 -2.28
N GLY A 184 -16.46 19.96 -2.42
CA GLY A 184 -15.11 20.47 -2.62
C GLY A 184 -14.48 19.92 -3.88
N ASP A 185 -13.50 20.64 -4.45
CA ASP A 185 -12.58 20.10 -5.45
C ASP A 185 -11.48 19.23 -4.82
N GLN A 186 -11.35 19.27 -3.49
CA GLN A 186 -10.32 18.57 -2.72
C GLN A 186 -10.86 18.03 -1.39
N PRO A 187 -10.30 16.92 -0.86
CA PRO A 187 -10.63 16.43 0.48
C PRO A 187 -10.40 17.49 1.55
N THR A 188 -11.40 17.74 2.40
CA THR A 188 -11.38 18.79 3.42
C THR A 188 -11.78 18.23 4.79
N LEU A 189 -10.99 18.55 5.82
CA LEU A 189 -11.34 18.28 7.22
C LEU A 189 -11.84 19.57 7.87
N SER A 190 -13.08 19.55 8.36
CA SER A 190 -13.72 20.65 9.08
C SER A 190 -13.68 20.38 10.58
N VAL A 191 -13.03 21.27 11.35
CA VAL A 191 -12.91 21.14 12.82
C VAL A 191 -13.67 22.29 13.47
N ARG A 192 -14.70 21.96 14.26
CA ARG A 192 -15.42 22.95 15.08
C ARG A 192 -14.68 23.13 16.40
N THR A 193 -14.40 24.37 16.73
CA THR A 193 -13.55 24.77 17.85
C THR A 193 -14.28 25.79 18.71
N ARG A 194 -13.94 25.81 20.00
CA ARG A 194 -14.30 26.89 20.91
C ARG A 194 -13.05 27.42 21.60
N ALA A 195 -12.71 28.68 21.35
CA ALA A 195 -11.50 29.31 21.90
C ALA A 195 -11.84 30.57 22.69
N GLU A 196 -11.09 30.84 23.76
CA GLU A 196 -11.28 32.06 24.57
C GLU A 196 -10.79 33.33 23.86
N ARG A 197 -9.74 33.20 23.04
CA ARG A 197 -9.09 34.30 22.32
C ARG A 197 -8.82 33.92 20.88
N ALA A 198 -8.98 34.88 19.99
CA ALA A 198 -8.59 34.73 18.60
C ALA A 198 -7.05 34.79 18.49
N GLY A 199 -6.46 34.07 17.54
CA GLY A 199 -5.02 34.06 17.34
C GLY A 199 -4.57 33.21 16.16
N ARG A 200 -3.38 33.51 15.65
CA ARG A 200 -2.72 32.69 14.62
C ARG A 200 -1.84 31.64 15.31
N HIS A 201 -2.03 30.37 14.96
CA HIS A 201 -1.34 29.25 15.57
C HIS A 201 -0.75 28.31 14.52
N THR A 202 0.42 27.76 14.81
CA THR A 202 0.96 26.63 14.07
C THR A 202 0.52 25.35 14.76
N VAL A 203 -0.10 24.46 14.00
CA VAL A 203 -0.66 23.19 14.45
C VAL A 203 -0.06 22.04 13.66
N THR A 204 -0.08 20.85 14.27
CA THR A 204 0.33 19.61 13.61
C THR A 204 -0.91 18.77 13.34
N LEU A 205 -1.09 18.40 12.08
CA LEU A 205 -2.18 17.54 11.63
C LEU A 205 -1.59 16.22 11.13
N ALA A 206 -1.85 15.13 11.84
CA ALA A 206 -1.40 13.79 11.47
C ALA A 206 -2.60 12.92 11.06
N TYR A 207 -2.51 12.19 9.95
CA TYR A 207 -3.57 11.30 9.49
C TYR A 207 -3.06 10.17 8.59
N LEU A 208 -3.80 9.07 8.54
CA LEU A 208 -3.56 7.97 7.61
C LEU A 208 -4.19 8.25 6.24
N THR A 209 -3.59 7.72 5.19
CA THR A 209 -4.08 7.77 3.82
C THR A 209 -3.74 6.49 3.07
N THR A 210 -4.53 6.14 2.06
CA THR A 210 -4.19 5.09 1.07
C THR A 210 -3.58 5.71 -0.18
N GLY A 211 -3.20 4.87 -1.14
CA GLY A 211 -2.72 5.28 -2.47
C GLY A 211 -1.22 5.51 -2.57
N LEU A 212 -0.49 5.36 -1.46
CA LEU A 212 0.97 5.40 -1.42
C LEU A 212 1.51 4.00 -1.13
N GLN A 213 2.49 3.59 -1.93
CA GLN A 213 3.16 2.30 -1.81
C GLN A 213 4.66 2.45 -2.07
N TRP A 214 5.44 1.47 -1.63
CA TRP A 214 6.87 1.44 -1.89
C TRP A 214 7.41 0.01 -2.02
N SER A 215 8.51 -0.13 -2.75
CA SER A 215 9.27 -1.38 -2.91
C SER A 215 10.78 -1.13 -2.81
N ALA A 216 11.55 -2.20 -2.66
CA ALA A 216 13.01 -2.15 -2.68
C ALA A 216 13.55 -3.11 -3.75
N ASP A 217 14.55 -2.66 -4.48
CA ASP A 217 15.24 -3.42 -5.52
C ASP A 217 16.76 -3.25 -5.36
N TYR A 218 17.52 -4.29 -5.65
CA TYR A 218 18.96 -4.34 -5.40
C TYR A 218 19.75 -4.72 -6.65
N VAL A 219 20.98 -4.21 -6.74
CA VAL A 219 21.98 -4.65 -7.71
C VAL A 219 23.20 -5.09 -6.94
N ALA A 220 23.58 -6.36 -7.08
CA ALA A 220 24.77 -6.96 -6.51
C ALA A 220 25.81 -7.14 -7.61
N ARG A 221 26.87 -6.33 -7.62
CA ARG A 221 27.97 -6.44 -8.58
C ARG A 221 29.09 -7.25 -7.96
N LEU A 222 29.38 -8.40 -8.55
CA LEU A 222 30.47 -9.27 -8.08
C LEU A 222 31.82 -8.69 -8.47
N ASP A 223 32.78 -8.79 -7.56
CA ASP A 223 34.17 -8.54 -7.88
C ASP A 223 34.86 -9.83 -8.38
N PRO A 224 35.77 -9.73 -9.37
CA PRO A 224 36.29 -10.89 -10.09
C PRO A 224 37.36 -11.73 -9.34
N GLY A 225 37.70 -11.47 -8.07
CA GLY A 225 38.83 -12.17 -7.41
C GLY A 225 38.82 -12.35 -5.89
N ASP A 226 37.77 -11.93 -5.19
CA ASP A 226 37.89 -11.48 -3.79
C ASP A 226 36.75 -11.92 -2.89
N GLY A 227 35.76 -12.68 -3.41
CA GLY A 227 34.64 -13.14 -2.59
C GLY A 227 33.84 -11.97 -2.00
N THR A 228 33.90 -10.80 -2.66
CA THR A 228 33.19 -9.59 -2.29
C THR A 228 32.30 -9.12 -3.42
N LEU A 229 31.26 -8.37 -3.06
CA LEU A 229 30.37 -7.72 -4.00
C LEU A 229 30.02 -6.31 -3.52
N ASP A 230 29.70 -5.44 -4.48
CA ASP A 230 29.08 -4.17 -4.19
C ASP A 230 27.56 -4.33 -4.24
N LEU A 231 26.88 -3.95 -3.15
CA LEU A 231 25.42 -3.98 -3.05
C LEU A 231 24.86 -2.56 -3.08
N THR A 232 24.12 -2.26 -4.13
CA THR A 232 23.34 -1.02 -4.26
C THR A 232 21.86 -1.32 -4.10
N GLY A 233 21.16 -0.53 -3.30
CA GLY A 233 19.72 -0.64 -3.09
C GLY A 233 18.96 0.63 -3.49
N TRP A 234 17.82 0.42 -4.16
CA TRP A 234 16.89 1.43 -4.62
C TRP A 234 15.53 1.23 -3.95
N VAL A 235 14.92 2.33 -3.51
CA VAL A 235 13.52 2.37 -3.10
C VAL A 235 12.72 2.95 -4.26
N THR A 236 11.66 2.26 -4.65
CA THR A 236 10.66 2.80 -5.58
C THR A 236 9.48 3.30 -4.76
N LEU A 237 9.21 4.60 -4.81
CA LEU A 237 8.02 5.23 -4.24
C LEU A 237 6.95 5.35 -5.33
N ALA A 238 5.72 4.95 -5.03
CA ALA A 238 4.59 5.08 -5.93
C ALA A 238 3.44 5.83 -5.25
N ASN A 239 2.99 6.91 -5.87
CA ASN A 239 1.83 7.67 -5.44
C ASN A 239 0.74 7.61 -6.52
N PHE A 240 -0.31 6.86 -6.23
CA PHE A 240 -1.48 6.70 -7.08
C PHE A 240 -2.57 7.75 -6.79
N GLY A 241 -2.42 8.52 -5.71
CA GLY A 241 -3.31 9.61 -5.33
C GLY A 241 -3.15 10.87 -6.19
N GLY A 242 -4.12 11.77 -6.07
CA GLY A 242 -4.13 13.08 -6.72
C GLY A 242 -3.35 14.17 -5.97
N THR A 243 -2.96 13.92 -4.73
CA THR A 243 -2.20 14.87 -3.88
C THR A 243 -0.72 14.51 -3.91
N GLY A 244 0.13 15.49 -4.23
CA GLY A 244 1.59 15.34 -4.19
C GLY A 244 2.20 16.01 -2.96
N PHE A 245 3.38 15.53 -2.55
CA PHE A 245 4.12 16.04 -1.40
C PHE A 245 5.47 16.59 -1.89
N PRO A 246 5.59 17.90 -2.15
CA PRO A 246 6.83 18.50 -2.62
C PRO A 246 7.86 18.57 -1.48
N ASP A 247 9.11 18.23 -1.79
CA ASP A 247 10.26 18.40 -0.88
C ASP A 247 10.03 17.88 0.55
N ALA A 248 9.34 16.74 0.67
CA ALA A 248 8.95 16.17 1.95
C ALA A 248 10.05 15.25 2.51
N PRO A 249 10.32 15.27 3.83
CA PRO A 249 10.99 14.15 4.47
C PRO A 249 10.17 12.87 4.25
N VAL A 250 10.79 11.84 3.66
CA VAL A 250 10.13 10.56 3.37
C VAL A 250 10.77 9.46 4.18
N GLN A 251 9.92 8.65 4.80
CA GLN A 251 10.29 7.43 5.48
C GLN A 251 9.55 6.25 4.89
N VAL A 252 10.23 5.12 4.76
CA VAL A 252 9.61 3.85 4.37
C VAL A 252 9.77 2.83 5.49
N VAL A 253 8.69 2.13 5.81
CA VAL A 253 8.63 1.19 6.93
C VAL A 253 8.60 -0.23 6.41
N ALA A 254 9.66 -1.00 6.70
CA ALA A 254 9.74 -2.41 6.39
C ALA A 254 9.10 -3.26 7.50
N GLY A 255 8.45 -4.35 7.08
CA GLY A 255 7.60 -5.20 7.92
C GLY A 255 6.13 -5.18 7.47
N THR A 256 5.37 -6.17 7.94
CA THR A 256 3.95 -6.32 7.60
C THR A 256 3.09 -5.70 8.70
N LEU A 257 2.32 -4.67 8.37
CA LEU A 257 1.39 -4.07 9.32
C LEU A 257 0.16 -4.96 9.51
N ARG A 258 -0.24 -5.21 10.76
CA ARG A 258 -1.57 -5.75 11.04
C ARG A 258 -2.58 -4.62 10.94
N LYS A 259 -3.49 -4.72 9.97
CA LYS A 259 -4.61 -3.78 9.79
C LYS A 259 -5.89 -4.43 10.30
N ASP A 260 -6.76 -3.62 10.89
CA ASP A 260 -8.17 -4.00 11.02
C ASP A 260 -8.89 -3.75 9.69
N ALA A 261 -10.05 -4.38 9.48
CA ALA A 261 -10.83 -4.18 8.27
C ALA A 261 -11.49 -2.78 8.20
N GLY A 262 -11.37 -1.98 9.27
CA GLY A 262 -11.99 -0.66 9.40
C GLY A 262 -11.08 0.50 8.97
N THR A 263 -9.76 0.28 8.83
CA THR A 263 -8.82 1.30 8.33
C THR A 263 -8.92 1.41 6.81
N THR A 264 -10.08 1.84 6.33
CA THR A 264 -10.36 2.10 4.92
C THR A 264 -10.82 3.55 4.76
N PRO A 265 -10.42 4.24 3.69
CA PRO A 265 -10.99 5.53 3.36
C PRO A 265 -12.49 5.39 3.21
N VAL A 266 -13.26 6.35 3.74
CA VAL A 266 -14.67 6.46 3.40
C VAL A 266 -14.76 6.80 1.93
N GLU A 267 -15.45 5.97 1.15
CA GLU A 267 -15.52 6.15 -0.29
C GLU A 267 -16.19 7.49 -0.62
N PRO A 268 -15.49 8.44 -1.28
CA PRO A 268 -16.19 9.54 -1.91
C PRO A 268 -17.07 8.93 -2.99
N LEU A 269 -18.39 9.12 -2.88
CA LEU A 269 -19.35 8.64 -3.87
C LEU A 269 -19.12 9.42 -5.18
N VAL A 270 -18.25 8.91 -6.05
CA VAL A 270 -18.19 9.35 -7.45
C VAL A 270 -19.43 8.80 -8.13
N ARG A 271 -20.52 9.53 -7.98
CA ARG A 271 -21.74 9.23 -8.71
C ARG A 271 -21.52 9.58 -10.17
N TYR A 272 -21.88 8.64 -11.03
CA TYR A 272 -22.01 8.89 -12.46
C TYR A 272 -23.47 9.21 -12.73
N GLN A 273 -23.73 10.21 -13.57
CA GLN A 273 -25.08 10.52 -14.00
C GLN A 273 -25.57 9.33 -14.84
N GLN A 274 -26.59 8.64 -14.35
CA GLN A 274 -27.26 7.59 -15.12
C GLN A 274 -28.26 8.29 -16.03
N ASN A 275 -27.87 8.53 -17.27
CA ASN A 275 -28.75 9.11 -18.30
C ASN A 275 -29.72 8.04 -18.85
N GLN A 276 -30.25 7.18 -17.98
CA GLN A 276 -31.28 6.23 -18.35
C GLN A 276 -32.61 6.96 -18.36
N CYS A 277 -32.98 7.45 -19.53
CA CYS A 277 -34.40 7.58 -19.83
C CYS A 277 -35.02 6.20 -19.65
N TRP A 278 -36.09 6.13 -18.87
CA TRP A 278 -36.98 4.98 -18.71
C TRP A 278 -36.85 3.99 -19.88
N PRO A 279 -36.69 2.68 -19.66
CA PRO A 279 -36.08 1.74 -20.61
C PRO A 279 -36.78 1.77 -21.96
N GLN A 280 -36.29 2.66 -22.83
CA GLN A 280 -36.55 2.72 -24.25
C GLN A 280 -35.17 2.55 -24.84
N GLY A 281 -34.76 1.28 -24.96
CA GLY A 281 -33.56 0.95 -25.70
C GLY A 281 -33.65 1.54 -27.10
N THR A 282 -32.53 2.03 -27.62
CA THR A 282 -32.42 2.16 -29.07
C THR A 282 -32.37 0.75 -29.65
N THR A 283 -32.94 0.53 -30.84
CA THR A 283 -32.97 -0.78 -31.51
C THR A 283 -31.59 -1.35 -31.85
N THR A 284 -30.51 -0.61 -31.57
CA THR A 284 -29.13 -0.99 -31.87
C THR A 284 -28.34 -1.45 -30.63
N PHE A 285 -28.71 -1.04 -29.42
CA PHE A 285 -28.11 -1.54 -28.18
C PHE A 285 -29.22 -1.76 -27.15
N GLY A 286 -29.52 -3.03 -26.86
CA GLY A 286 -30.44 -3.43 -25.79
C GLY A 286 -30.03 -2.84 -24.44
N SER A 287 -30.99 -2.69 -23.53
CA SER A 287 -30.96 -1.90 -22.28
C SER A 287 -29.91 -2.27 -21.22
N GLY A 288 -28.83 -2.99 -21.57
CA GLY A 288 -27.72 -3.34 -20.66
C GLY A 288 -28.11 -4.19 -19.45
N LEU A 289 -29.39 -4.47 -19.25
CA LEU A 289 -29.93 -5.39 -18.28
C LEU A 289 -29.80 -6.78 -18.88
N GLU A 290 -28.74 -7.49 -18.48
CA GLU A 290 -28.75 -8.95 -18.59
C GLU A 290 -30.05 -9.45 -17.93
N PRO A 291 -30.80 -10.37 -18.56
CA PRO A 291 -31.93 -10.99 -17.91
C PRO A 291 -31.39 -11.73 -16.68
N THR A 292 -31.63 -11.18 -15.48
CA THR A 292 -31.51 -11.94 -14.25
C THR A 292 -32.52 -13.07 -14.38
N TYR A 293 -32.03 -14.26 -14.75
CA TYR A 293 -32.77 -15.49 -14.57
C TYR A 293 -33.19 -15.51 -13.10
N LYS A 294 -34.50 -15.38 -12.85
CA LYS A 294 -35.06 -15.64 -11.54
C LYS A 294 -34.76 -17.09 -11.19
N GLN A 295 -33.67 -17.32 -10.46
CA GLN A 295 -33.59 -18.48 -9.60
C GLN A 295 -34.41 -18.15 -8.36
N ASP A 296 -35.60 -18.72 -8.31
CA ASP A 296 -36.38 -18.82 -7.09
C ASP A 296 -35.54 -19.55 -6.03
N ARG A 297 -34.78 -18.79 -5.24
CA ARG A 297 -34.33 -19.19 -3.92
C ARG A 297 -34.71 -18.09 -2.95
N VAL A 298 -35.78 -18.36 -2.21
CA VAL A 298 -36.16 -17.65 -1.00
C VAL A 298 -35.05 -17.92 0.02
N GLU A 299 -34.11 -17.00 0.18
CA GLU A 299 -33.27 -16.93 1.37
C GLU A 299 -34.02 -16.17 2.46
N TYR A 300 -34.42 -16.90 3.49
CA TYR A 300 -35.06 -16.37 4.68
C TYR A 300 -34.02 -15.64 5.52
N ASN A 301 -33.87 -14.33 5.31
CA ASN A 301 -33.15 -13.49 6.26
C ASN A 301 -33.98 -13.39 7.54
N GLY A 302 -33.49 -14.02 8.61
CA GLY A 302 -34.03 -13.86 9.96
C GLY A 302 -33.96 -12.40 10.43
N PRO A 303 -34.76 -12.02 11.44
CA PRO A 303 -34.79 -10.65 11.95
C PRO A 303 -33.42 -10.22 12.53
N PRO A 304 -33.09 -8.92 12.51
CA PRO A 304 -31.80 -8.42 12.99
C PRO A 304 -31.61 -8.72 14.48
N VAL A 305 -30.44 -9.27 14.82
CA VAL A 305 -29.99 -9.42 16.20
C VAL A 305 -29.52 -8.05 16.70
N ILE A 306 -30.20 -7.53 17.72
CA ILE A 306 -29.75 -6.35 18.46
C ILE A 306 -28.60 -6.80 19.39
N LEU A 307 -27.36 -6.49 19.03
CA LEU A 307 -26.22 -6.63 19.94
C LEU A 307 -26.20 -5.45 20.92
N GLN A 308 -26.49 -5.74 22.19
CA GLN A 308 -26.33 -4.80 23.29
C GLN A 308 -24.85 -4.43 23.46
N GLY A 309 -24.58 -3.13 23.65
CA GLY A 309 -23.25 -2.56 23.69
C GLY A 309 -22.36 -3.12 24.81
N MET A 310 -21.11 -3.40 24.46
CA MET A 310 -20.03 -3.59 25.43
C MET A 310 -19.51 -2.22 25.90
N PRO A 311 -19.10 -2.08 27.17
CA PRO A 311 -18.54 -0.82 27.67
C PRO A 311 -17.18 -0.51 27.04
N ALA A 312 -16.94 0.78 26.80
CA ALA A 312 -15.71 1.31 26.24
C ALA A 312 -14.48 0.94 27.09
N PRO A 313 -13.35 0.54 26.49
CA PRO A 313 -12.08 0.47 27.21
C PRO A 313 -11.60 1.87 27.58
N ALA A 314 -11.00 1.98 28.77
CA ALA A 314 -10.40 3.21 29.28
C ALA A 314 -9.25 3.71 28.36
N PRO A 315 -8.99 5.03 28.30
CA PRO A 315 -7.95 5.58 27.44
C PRO A 315 -6.57 5.12 27.90
N MET A 316 -5.85 4.40 27.03
CA MET A 316 -4.40 4.27 27.16
C MET A 316 -3.77 5.59 26.72
N ALA A 317 -3.03 6.22 27.64
CA ALA A 317 -2.19 7.36 27.32
C ALA A 317 -1.08 6.92 26.35
N MET A 318 -1.13 7.37 25.10
CA MET A 318 0.07 7.43 24.26
C MET A 318 1.02 8.44 24.91
N ARG A 319 2.01 7.95 25.65
CA ARG A 319 3.17 8.75 26.02
C ARG A 319 4.19 8.68 24.90
N SER A 320 4.43 9.85 24.30
CA SER A 320 5.61 10.30 23.56
C SER A 320 6.49 9.23 22.88
N ALA A 321 6.38 9.16 21.56
CA ALA A 321 7.46 8.75 20.67
C ALA A 321 7.48 9.67 19.43
N VAL A 322 7.42 10.99 19.64
CA VAL A 322 7.67 12.00 18.61
C VAL A 322 8.49 13.13 19.24
N GLU A 323 9.62 12.79 19.85
CA GLU A 323 10.67 13.77 20.11
C GLU A 323 11.99 13.15 19.63
N ASP A 324 12.73 13.94 18.86
CA ASP A 324 14.03 13.72 18.20
C ASP A 324 14.02 13.40 16.70
N ILE A 325 13.49 14.33 15.90
CA ILE A 325 14.05 14.60 14.56
C ILE A 325 15.05 15.76 14.72
N VAL A 326 16.22 15.45 15.27
CA VAL A 326 17.35 16.38 15.30
C VAL A 326 17.95 16.44 13.90
N VAL A 327 17.66 17.53 13.18
CA VAL A 327 18.34 17.92 11.95
C VAL A 327 19.75 18.37 12.32
N THR A 328 20.72 17.45 12.28
CA THR A 328 22.14 17.80 12.22
C THR A 328 22.86 16.96 11.16
N GLY A 329 23.63 17.67 10.34
CA GLY A 329 24.25 17.19 9.12
C GLY A 329 25.34 16.15 9.36
N ASN A 330 25.12 14.96 8.84
CA ASN A 330 26.03 14.25 7.93
C ASN A 330 25.26 13.09 7.28
N ARG A 331 25.43 12.94 5.96
CA ARG A 331 24.55 12.20 5.04
C ARG A 331 24.72 10.67 5.09
N ILE A 332 23.78 9.97 5.75
CA ILE A 332 23.36 8.58 5.46
C ILE A 332 21.88 8.48 5.91
N VAL A 333 21.07 7.66 5.23
CA VAL A 333 19.76 7.19 5.71
C VAL A 333 19.85 6.80 7.19
N ARG A 334 19.14 7.51 8.08
CA ARG A 334 19.08 7.11 9.50
C ARG A 334 18.04 6.01 9.66
N GLN A 335 18.51 4.82 10.01
CA GLN A 335 17.63 3.73 10.43
C GLN A 335 17.08 4.06 11.82
N GLY A 336 15.77 4.23 11.93
CA GLY A 336 15.06 4.35 13.19
C GLY A 336 14.40 3.02 13.57
N GLU A 337 14.04 2.85 14.84
CA GLU A 337 13.25 1.71 15.32
C GLU A 337 11.86 2.21 15.78
N LEU A 338 10.80 1.61 15.24
CA LEU A 338 9.43 1.77 15.74
C LEU A 338 8.95 0.40 16.21
N GLY A 339 9.23 0.07 17.47
CA GLY A 339 9.08 -1.30 17.96
C GLY A 339 9.86 -2.28 17.08
N ASP A 340 9.17 -3.29 16.56
CA ASP A 340 9.78 -4.31 15.70
C ASP A 340 9.93 -3.90 14.22
N TYR A 341 9.34 -2.77 13.81
CA TYR A 341 9.41 -2.29 12.43
C TYR A 341 10.72 -1.52 12.18
N LYS A 342 11.25 -1.65 10.96
CA LYS A 342 12.47 -0.95 10.54
C LYS A 342 12.11 0.24 9.66
N ILE A 343 12.50 1.44 10.09
CA ILE A 343 12.25 2.69 9.39
C ILE A 343 13.50 3.10 8.63
N TYR A 344 13.36 3.34 7.33
CA TYR A 344 14.40 3.91 6.47
C TYR A 344 14.00 5.33 6.11
N THR A 345 14.74 6.30 6.62
CA THR A 345 14.56 7.71 6.29
C THR A 345 15.40 8.05 5.07
N LEU A 346 14.77 8.48 3.96
CA LEU A 346 15.52 8.88 2.77
C LEU A 346 16.48 10.05 3.12
N PRO A 347 17.69 10.06 2.54
CA PRO A 347 18.77 10.93 3.01
C PRO A 347 18.52 12.40 2.68
N GLU A 348 17.71 12.67 1.66
CA GLU A 348 17.33 14.02 1.23
C GLU A 348 15.80 14.11 1.10
N PRO A 349 15.21 15.26 1.45
CA PRO A 349 13.81 15.52 1.17
C PRO A 349 13.47 15.22 -0.29
N THR A 350 12.33 14.58 -0.50
CA THR A 350 11.99 13.97 -1.78
C THR A 350 10.57 14.36 -2.16
N THR A 351 10.42 15.00 -3.33
CA THR A 351 9.10 15.19 -3.91
C THR A 351 8.48 13.84 -4.29
N VAL A 352 7.33 13.54 -3.69
CA VAL A 352 6.44 12.42 -4.04
C VAL A 352 5.26 13.00 -4.81
N ALA A 353 5.41 13.19 -6.12
CA ALA A 353 4.38 13.86 -6.91
C ALA A 353 3.12 13.00 -7.04
N ALA A 354 1.98 13.65 -7.28
CA ALA A 354 0.74 12.95 -7.60
C ALA A 354 0.90 12.12 -8.87
N ARG A 355 0.31 10.92 -8.90
CA ARG A 355 0.30 10.01 -10.07
C ARG A 355 1.70 9.75 -10.64
N GLN A 356 2.69 9.59 -9.76
CA GLN A 356 4.08 9.39 -10.14
C GLN A 356 4.69 8.18 -9.42
N THR A 357 5.60 7.51 -10.12
CA THR A 357 6.58 6.60 -9.54
C THR A 357 7.96 7.26 -9.56
N LYS A 358 8.71 7.16 -8.46
CA LYS A 358 10.06 7.72 -8.32
C LYS A 358 10.99 6.70 -7.66
N GLN A 359 12.17 6.52 -8.23
CA GLN A 359 13.22 5.70 -7.63
C GLN A 359 14.25 6.58 -6.92
N VAL A 360 14.63 6.16 -5.72
CA VAL A 360 15.61 6.85 -4.88
C VAL A 360 16.59 5.82 -4.34
N ARG A 361 17.88 6.08 -4.50
CA ARG A 361 18.93 5.23 -3.93
C ARG A 361 18.96 5.41 -2.42
N PHE A 362 18.94 4.30 -1.67
CA PHE A 362 18.93 4.33 -0.20
C PHE A 362 20.07 3.54 0.43
N LEU A 363 20.67 2.61 -0.31
CA LEU A 363 21.76 1.76 0.17
C LEU A 363 22.90 1.73 -0.84
N GLU A 364 24.12 1.85 -0.32
CA GLU A 364 25.37 1.65 -1.04
C GLU A 364 26.36 1.02 -0.06
N ARG A 365 26.81 -0.20 -0.38
CA ARG A 365 27.79 -0.95 0.40
C ARG A 365 28.77 -1.58 -0.57
N GLU A 366 30.04 -1.24 -0.40
CA GLU A 366 31.13 -1.79 -1.19
C GLU A 366 31.83 -2.90 -0.43
N GLY A 367 32.41 -3.86 -1.16
CA GLY A 367 33.24 -4.91 -0.55
C GLY A 367 32.49 -5.84 0.41
N VAL A 368 31.21 -6.09 0.18
CA VAL A 368 30.39 -6.98 1.01
C VAL A 368 30.84 -8.42 0.81
N ALA A 369 31.34 -9.05 1.87
CA ALA A 369 31.84 -10.42 1.81
C ALA A 369 30.70 -11.43 1.58
N TYR A 370 30.92 -12.34 0.65
CA TYR A 370 30.02 -13.46 0.35
C TYR A 370 30.79 -14.78 0.32
N GLU A 371 30.08 -15.86 0.64
CA GLU A 371 30.54 -17.24 0.42
C GLU A 371 29.78 -17.83 -0.77
N ARG A 372 30.50 -18.32 -1.79
CA ARG A 372 29.87 -19.03 -2.92
C ARG A 372 29.76 -20.50 -2.58
N VAL A 373 28.54 -21.03 -2.62
CA VAL A 373 28.25 -22.45 -2.44
C VAL A 373 27.40 -22.98 -3.59
N TYR A 374 27.50 -24.29 -3.82
CA TYR A 374 26.68 -25.00 -4.81
C TYR A 374 25.63 -25.82 -4.08
N ARG A 375 24.34 -25.54 -4.31
CA ARG A 375 23.25 -26.16 -3.55
C ARG A 375 22.37 -27.03 -4.43
N ALA A 376 21.98 -28.20 -3.92
CA ALA A 376 20.98 -29.06 -4.55
C ALA A 376 20.10 -29.77 -3.52
N GLY A 377 18.82 -29.93 -3.87
CA GLY A 377 17.95 -30.91 -3.22
C GLY A 377 18.40 -32.34 -3.54
N LEU A 378 18.15 -33.31 -2.67
CA LEU A 378 18.37 -34.73 -2.93
C LEU A 378 17.03 -35.37 -3.23
N LEU A 379 16.90 -35.86 -4.46
CA LEU A 379 15.79 -36.69 -4.92
C LEU A 379 16.03 -38.14 -4.47
N ASP A 380 14.97 -38.95 -4.49
CA ASP A 380 15.11 -40.39 -4.18
C ASP A 380 16.04 -41.09 -5.17
N GLN A 381 16.00 -40.67 -6.44
CA GLN A 381 16.90 -41.10 -7.50
C GLN A 381 16.96 -40.04 -8.60
N ASP A 382 18.16 -39.79 -9.14
CA ASP A 382 18.38 -39.02 -10.36
C ASP A 382 18.59 -40.00 -11.53
N GLU A 383 17.95 -39.75 -12.68
CA GLU A 383 18.19 -40.52 -13.92
C GLU A 383 19.58 -40.19 -14.51
N GLU A 384 19.93 -38.91 -14.51
CA GLU A 384 21.19 -38.37 -15.02
C GLU A 384 21.79 -37.37 -14.03
N ALA A 385 23.09 -37.09 -14.19
CA ALA A 385 23.74 -36.04 -13.43
C ALA A 385 23.15 -34.67 -13.84
N ARG A 386 22.88 -33.83 -12.85
CA ARG A 386 22.24 -32.52 -13.06
C ARG A 386 23.05 -31.39 -12.44
N PRO A 387 23.02 -30.19 -13.04
CA PRO A 387 23.76 -29.04 -12.55
C PRO A 387 23.25 -28.58 -11.18
N MET A 388 24.16 -28.10 -10.34
CA MET A 388 23.84 -27.55 -9.02
C MET A 388 23.55 -26.05 -9.10
N GLY A 389 22.66 -25.54 -8.24
CA GLY A 389 22.37 -24.12 -8.14
C GLY A 389 23.52 -23.35 -7.51
N VAL A 390 23.81 -22.15 -8.02
CA VAL A 390 24.87 -21.27 -7.49
C VAL A 390 24.26 -20.31 -6.49
N VAL A 391 24.71 -20.36 -5.24
CA VAL A 391 24.19 -19.54 -4.14
C VAL A 391 25.31 -18.69 -3.55
N LEU A 392 25.08 -17.39 -3.43
CA LEU A 392 25.91 -16.48 -2.64
C LEU A 392 25.30 -16.34 -1.25
N LYS A 393 26.07 -16.67 -0.22
CA LYS A 393 25.70 -16.51 1.18
C LYS A 393 26.39 -15.27 1.73
N LEU A 394 25.64 -14.20 1.94
CA LEU A 394 26.13 -12.98 2.56
C LEU A 394 25.80 -13.01 4.05
N ARG A 395 26.74 -12.51 4.87
CA ARG A 395 26.50 -12.29 6.30
C ARG A 395 26.11 -10.83 6.52
N ASN A 396 24.93 -10.60 7.06
CA ASN A 396 24.46 -9.24 7.36
C ASN A 396 25.11 -8.66 8.63
N GLU A 397 26.42 -8.50 8.63
CA GLU A 397 27.20 -8.07 9.78
C GLU A 397 28.13 -6.93 9.37
N THR A 398 28.41 -5.98 10.28
CA THR A 398 29.30 -4.84 9.99
C THR A 398 30.70 -5.30 9.58
N ARG A 399 31.22 -6.34 10.23
CA ARG A 399 32.52 -6.95 9.91
C ARG A 399 32.59 -7.61 8.52
N ALA A 400 31.43 -7.85 7.89
CA ALA A 400 31.31 -8.43 6.56
C ALA A 400 30.91 -7.37 5.51
N GLY A 401 30.91 -6.08 5.88
CA GLY A 401 30.65 -4.96 4.96
C GLY A 401 29.17 -4.60 4.79
N LEU A 402 28.22 -5.36 5.36
CA LEU A 402 26.78 -5.12 5.17
C LEU A 402 26.15 -4.42 6.39
N GLY A 403 25.93 -5.16 7.47
CA GLY A 403 25.57 -4.65 8.81
C GLY A 403 24.35 -3.72 8.87
N VAL A 404 23.36 -3.92 8.02
CA VAL A 404 22.16 -3.05 7.92
C VAL A 404 20.91 -3.88 7.75
N ALA A 405 19.76 -3.44 8.26
CA ALA A 405 18.53 -4.10 7.90
C ALA A 405 18.27 -3.92 6.38
N LEU A 406 17.78 -4.98 5.73
CA LEU A 406 17.48 -5.01 4.31
C LEU A 406 16.00 -5.30 4.12
N PRO A 407 15.21 -4.35 3.58
CA PRO A 407 13.87 -4.66 3.13
C PRO A 407 13.91 -5.75 2.05
N GLY A 408 13.00 -6.71 2.13
CA GLY A 408 12.82 -7.72 1.11
C GLY A 408 12.49 -7.08 -0.24
N GLY A 409 12.99 -7.71 -1.30
CA GLY A 409 13.00 -7.13 -2.64
C GLY A 409 13.69 -8.04 -3.64
N SER A 410 13.67 -7.62 -4.90
CA SER A 410 14.35 -8.30 -5.99
C SER A 410 15.82 -7.87 -6.05
N VAL A 411 16.71 -8.78 -6.44
CA VAL A 411 18.12 -8.49 -6.66
C VAL A 411 18.55 -8.96 -8.04
N ALA A 412 19.26 -8.10 -8.77
CA ALA A 412 20.00 -8.47 -9.96
C ALA A 412 21.47 -8.71 -9.61
N VAL A 413 21.99 -9.89 -9.93
CA VAL A 413 23.40 -10.24 -9.73
C VAL A 413 24.15 -9.97 -11.04
N MET A 414 25.11 -9.07 -11.00
CA MET A 414 25.92 -8.64 -12.12
C MET A 414 27.34 -9.19 -11.97
N GLN A 415 27.87 -9.77 -13.03
CA GLN A 415 29.22 -10.33 -13.10
C GLN A 415 30.07 -9.52 -14.09
N PRO A 416 31.36 -9.27 -13.82
CA PRO A 416 32.30 -8.71 -14.79
C PRO A 416 32.46 -9.64 -16.01
N ASP A 417 32.50 -9.07 -17.20
CA ASP A 417 32.70 -9.84 -18.45
C ASP A 417 34.17 -10.14 -18.78
N GLY A 418 35.10 -9.64 -17.96
CA GLY A 418 36.55 -9.78 -18.15
C GLY A 418 37.18 -8.78 -19.13
N VAL A 419 36.39 -7.95 -19.82
CA VAL A 419 36.84 -6.93 -20.78
C VAL A 419 36.46 -5.50 -20.33
N GLY A 420 35.93 -5.37 -19.11
CA GLY A 420 35.58 -4.10 -18.47
C GLY A 420 34.08 -3.78 -18.47
N GLY A 421 33.25 -4.66 -19.02
CA GLY A 421 31.79 -4.60 -18.92
C GLY A 421 31.23 -5.45 -17.79
N VAL A 422 29.91 -5.39 -17.63
CA VAL A 422 29.14 -6.20 -16.68
C VAL A 422 27.99 -6.90 -17.40
N LEU A 423 27.77 -8.17 -17.07
CA LEU A 423 26.70 -9.01 -17.60
C LEU A 423 25.78 -9.46 -16.47
N LEU A 424 24.50 -9.62 -16.78
CA LEU A 424 23.54 -10.20 -15.85
C LEU A 424 23.86 -11.68 -15.66
N ALA A 425 24.20 -12.07 -14.44
CA ALA A 425 24.41 -13.47 -14.07
C ALA A 425 23.08 -14.15 -13.73
N GLY A 426 22.20 -13.44 -13.02
CA GLY A 426 20.85 -13.91 -12.69
C GLY A 426 20.09 -12.93 -11.80
N GLN A 427 18.88 -13.31 -11.42
CA GLN A 427 18.02 -12.55 -10.53
C GLN A 427 17.48 -13.44 -9.43
N ASP A 428 17.26 -12.87 -8.25
CA ASP A 428 16.63 -13.55 -7.12
C ASP A 428 15.72 -12.58 -6.37
N ARG A 429 15.01 -13.09 -5.36
CA ARG A 429 14.24 -12.30 -4.41
C ARG A 429 14.41 -12.83 -3.00
N PHE A 430 14.51 -11.93 -2.05
CA PHE A 430 14.60 -12.27 -0.63
C PHE A 430 13.57 -11.49 0.21
N GLU A 431 13.22 -12.04 1.37
CA GLU A 431 12.32 -11.40 2.35
C GLU A 431 13.05 -10.39 3.23
N ASP A 432 12.36 -9.64 4.09
CA ASP A 432 13.01 -8.69 5.01
C ASP A 432 14.12 -9.39 5.84
N LYS A 433 15.35 -8.87 5.81
CA LYS A 433 16.51 -9.39 6.56
C LYS A 433 16.98 -8.37 7.58
N GLY A 434 16.83 -8.70 8.86
CA GLY A 434 17.45 -7.96 9.96
C GLY A 434 18.97 -8.11 9.99
N VAL A 435 19.63 -7.23 10.73
CA VAL A 435 21.07 -7.33 11.02
C VAL A 435 21.37 -8.66 11.70
N GLY A 436 22.46 -9.31 11.28
CA GLY A 436 22.91 -10.63 11.73
C GLY A 436 22.25 -11.80 11.00
N LEU A 437 21.14 -11.60 10.29
CA LEU A 437 20.49 -12.66 9.53
C LEU A 437 21.20 -12.89 8.19
N PRO A 438 21.37 -14.15 7.75
CA PRO A 438 22.00 -14.45 6.47
C PRO A 438 21.11 -14.04 5.29
N VAL A 439 21.76 -13.60 4.21
CA VAL A 439 21.12 -13.35 2.91
C VAL A 439 21.63 -14.39 1.93
N ARG A 440 20.73 -15.07 1.23
CA ARG A 440 21.07 -16.06 0.20
C ARG A 440 20.56 -15.57 -1.13
N LEU A 441 21.47 -15.50 -2.11
CA LEU A 441 21.16 -15.09 -3.47
C LEU A 441 21.43 -16.26 -4.41
N ASN A 442 20.38 -16.82 -5.00
CA ASN A 442 20.45 -17.84 -6.03
C ASN A 442 20.33 -17.18 -7.41
N PHE A 443 21.38 -17.28 -8.22
CA PHE A 443 21.45 -16.55 -9.48
C PHE A 443 21.74 -17.46 -10.68
N GLY A 444 21.51 -18.77 -10.55
CA GLY A 444 21.59 -19.69 -11.69
C GLY A 444 22.08 -21.08 -11.32
N GLN A 445 22.49 -21.83 -12.33
CA GLN A 445 23.03 -23.19 -12.19
C GLN A 445 24.42 -23.28 -12.82
N SER A 446 25.25 -24.18 -12.31
CA SER A 446 26.60 -24.41 -12.82
C SER A 446 26.68 -25.75 -13.54
N PRO A 447 26.99 -25.77 -14.85
CA PRO A 447 27.21 -27.03 -15.57
C PRO A 447 28.48 -27.75 -15.12
N ASP A 448 29.44 -27.02 -14.53
CA ASP A 448 30.73 -27.55 -14.06
C ASP A 448 30.63 -28.29 -12.72
N VAL A 449 29.55 -28.08 -11.95
CA VAL A 449 29.32 -28.74 -10.67
C VAL A 449 28.01 -29.50 -10.74
N GLN A 450 28.10 -30.83 -10.80
CA GLN A 450 26.94 -31.69 -11.03
C GLN A 450 26.72 -32.63 -9.85
N VAL A 451 25.46 -33.00 -9.63
CA VAL A 451 25.03 -33.93 -8.61
C VAL A 451 24.26 -35.08 -9.24
N GLN A 452 24.50 -36.30 -8.74
CA GLN A 452 23.73 -37.48 -9.11
C GLN A 452 23.47 -38.34 -7.87
N THR A 453 22.20 -38.63 -7.61
CA THR A 453 21.74 -39.44 -6.50
C THR A 453 21.28 -40.80 -6.98
N ARG A 454 21.81 -41.86 -6.38
CA ARG A 454 21.40 -43.24 -6.64
C ARG A 454 20.69 -43.80 -5.42
N LEU A 455 19.50 -44.36 -5.63
CA LEU A 455 18.82 -45.16 -4.62
C LEU A 455 19.59 -46.47 -4.41
N VAL A 456 20.10 -46.68 -3.21
CA VAL A 456 20.77 -47.93 -2.82
C VAL A 456 19.74 -48.95 -2.35
N LYS A 457 18.78 -48.50 -1.52
CA LYS A 457 17.74 -49.34 -0.96
C LYS A 457 16.51 -48.51 -0.61
N SER A 458 15.31 -49.03 -0.88
CA SER A 458 14.06 -48.54 -0.28
C SER A 458 13.30 -49.71 0.35
N GLU A 459 12.80 -49.49 1.56
CA GLU A 459 11.98 -50.45 2.30
C GLU A 459 10.76 -49.72 2.88
N SER A 460 9.57 -50.32 2.74
CA SER A 460 8.36 -49.84 3.39
C SER A 460 7.91 -50.81 4.48
N SER A 461 7.41 -50.25 5.57
CA SER A 461 6.84 -51.02 6.67
C SER A 461 5.58 -50.34 7.19
N ARG A 462 4.55 -51.11 7.54
CA ARG A 462 3.28 -50.59 8.05
C ARG A 462 3.07 -51.04 9.49
N ARG A 463 2.76 -50.10 10.38
CA ARG A 463 2.38 -50.36 11.77
C ARG A 463 1.08 -49.64 12.09
N GLY A 464 -0.01 -50.40 12.20
CA GLY A 464 -1.34 -49.82 12.33
C GLY A 464 -1.70 -49.01 11.09
N ALA A 465 -2.10 -47.75 11.29
CA ALA A 465 -2.46 -46.82 10.21
C ALA A 465 -1.27 -46.01 9.66
N VAL A 466 -0.04 -46.22 10.16
CA VAL A 466 1.14 -45.46 9.73
C VAL A 466 2.03 -46.33 8.85
N THR A 467 2.33 -45.85 7.65
CA THR A 467 3.33 -46.41 6.75
C THR A 467 4.63 -45.65 6.94
N THR A 468 5.72 -46.35 7.26
CA THR A 468 7.07 -45.78 7.36
C THR A 468 7.89 -46.26 6.16
N GLU A 469 8.43 -45.32 5.41
CA GLU A 469 9.36 -45.59 4.33
C GLU A 469 10.79 -45.33 4.82
N ARG A 470 11.71 -46.21 4.44
CA ARG A 470 13.15 -46.08 4.70
C ARG A 470 13.88 -46.03 3.37
N SER A 471 14.56 -44.92 3.12
CA SER A 471 15.38 -44.73 1.92
C SER A 471 16.85 -44.68 2.31
N GLU A 472 17.68 -45.39 1.56
CA GLU A 472 19.14 -45.34 1.59
C GLU A 472 19.64 -44.90 0.22
N ILE A 473 20.41 -43.82 0.20
CA ILE A 473 20.89 -43.19 -1.02
C ILE A 473 22.42 -43.01 -1.00
N GLU A 474 22.98 -42.93 -2.19
CA GLU A 474 24.36 -42.58 -2.45
C GLU A 474 24.38 -41.44 -3.47
N THR A 475 24.78 -40.24 -3.03
CA THR A 475 24.88 -39.05 -3.87
C THR A 475 26.33 -38.75 -4.19
N THR A 476 26.66 -38.64 -5.47
CA THR A 476 27.97 -38.22 -5.94
C THR A 476 27.88 -36.80 -6.51
N VAL A 477 28.81 -35.95 -6.11
CA VAL A 477 28.98 -34.59 -6.66
C VAL A 477 30.30 -34.54 -7.41
N THR A 478 30.28 -34.06 -8.65
CA THR A 478 31.47 -33.86 -9.49
C THR A 478 31.74 -32.37 -9.66
N ASN A 479 33.02 -32.01 -9.73
CA ASN A 479 33.49 -30.65 -9.90
C ASN A 479 34.53 -30.59 -11.02
N ALA A 480 34.16 -29.97 -12.15
CA ALA A 480 35.04 -29.74 -13.29
C ALA A 480 35.80 -28.39 -13.20
N ARG A 481 35.61 -27.61 -12.13
CA ARG A 481 36.33 -26.35 -11.94
C ARG A 481 37.78 -26.60 -11.53
N SER A 482 38.64 -25.62 -11.82
CA SER A 482 40.07 -25.63 -11.47
C SER A 482 40.35 -25.44 -9.97
N GLU A 483 39.31 -25.14 -9.18
CA GLU A 483 39.39 -24.90 -7.74
C GLU A 483 38.45 -25.84 -6.99
N ALA A 484 38.76 -26.10 -5.72
CA ALA A 484 37.86 -26.84 -4.85
C ALA A 484 36.60 -26.01 -4.56
N VAL A 485 35.44 -26.66 -4.51
CA VAL A 485 34.15 -26.00 -4.27
C VAL A 485 33.48 -26.53 -3.01
N THR A 486 32.75 -25.66 -2.32
CA THR A 486 31.87 -26.05 -1.23
C THR A 486 30.47 -26.32 -1.77
N VAL A 487 29.92 -27.50 -1.46
CA VAL A 487 28.58 -27.91 -1.86
C VAL A 487 27.69 -28.15 -0.65
N GLU A 488 26.41 -27.81 -0.78
CA GLU A 488 25.36 -28.01 0.22
C GLU A 488 24.25 -28.91 -0.35
N LEU A 489 24.01 -30.04 0.31
CA LEU A 489 22.99 -31.01 -0.08
C LEU A 489 21.87 -31.02 0.95
N VAL A 490 20.62 -30.98 0.51
CA VAL A 490 19.44 -30.98 1.37
C VAL A 490 18.50 -32.07 0.93
N ALA A 491 18.06 -32.95 1.82
CA ALA A 491 17.08 -33.97 1.45
C ALA A 491 15.71 -33.33 1.22
N ASP A 492 15.10 -33.54 0.05
CA ASP A 492 13.75 -33.03 -0.23
C ASP A 492 12.72 -33.70 0.69
N ALA A 493 13.00 -34.95 1.08
CA ALA A 493 12.30 -35.69 2.12
C ALA A 493 12.30 -35.00 3.50
N ALA A 494 13.17 -34.02 3.76
CA ALA A 494 13.19 -33.29 5.03
C ALA A 494 11.91 -32.49 5.30
N MET A 495 11.11 -32.21 4.26
CA MET A 495 9.81 -31.57 4.37
C MET A 495 8.67 -32.56 4.65
N GLN A 496 8.93 -33.87 4.53
CA GLN A 496 7.92 -34.91 4.74
C GLN A 496 7.71 -35.20 6.23
N ARG A 497 6.51 -35.70 6.57
CA ARG A 497 6.19 -36.12 7.94
C ARG A 497 7.12 -37.24 8.39
N GLY A 498 7.45 -37.23 9.67
CA GLY A 498 8.23 -38.31 10.28
C GLY A 498 9.70 -38.39 9.84
N PHE A 499 10.20 -37.40 9.05
CA PHE A 499 11.58 -37.39 8.57
C PHE A 499 12.59 -37.54 9.72
N ARG A 500 13.40 -38.59 9.64
CA ARG A 500 14.50 -38.85 10.59
C ARG A 500 15.68 -39.48 9.89
N ILE A 501 16.84 -38.83 9.99
CA ILE A 501 18.12 -39.38 9.54
C ILE A 501 18.49 -40.59 10.41
N ARG A 502 18.76 -41.73 9.77
CA ARG A 502 19.16 -43.00 10.40
C ARG A 502 20.65 -43.24 10.33
N SER A 503 21.27 -42.89 9.21
CA SER A 503 22.73 -42.93 9.01
C SER A 503 23.15 -41.82 8.06
N GLN A 504 24.40 -41.38 8.19
CA GLN A 504 24.99 -40.36 7.33
C GLN A 504 26.52 -40.50 7.36
N SER A 505 27.17 -40.52 6.19
CA SER A 505 28.64 -40.58 6.09
C SER A 505 29.30 -39.24 6.45
N VAL A 506 28.57 -38.13 6.23
CA VAL A 506 28.94 -36.78 6.64
C VAL A 506 27.87 -36.29 7.61
N ARG A 507 28.28 -35.63 8.69
CA ARG A 507 27.33 -35.09 9.68
C ARG A 507 26.66 -33.83 9.12
N SER A 508 25.33 -33.84 9.03
CA SER A 508 24.53 -32.66 8.69
C SER A 508 24.46 -31.64 9.83
N ARG A 509 24.16 -30.39 9.48
CA ARG A 509 23.83 -29.30 10.41
C ARG A 509 22.54 -28.63 9.96
N VAL A 510 21.76 -28.12 10.91
CA VAL A 510 20.56 -27.36 10.59
C VAL A 510 20.97 -25.97 10.11
N ASP A 511 20.52 -25.56 8.92
CA ASP A 511 20.76 -24.23 8.37
C ASP A 511 19.66 -23.22 8.77
N ASP A 512 19.69 -22.03 8.19
CA ASP A 512 18.70 -20.97 8.42
C ASP A 512 17.30 -21.27 7.85
N THR A 513 17.12 -22.36 7.10
CA THR A 513 15.80 -22.89 6.70
C THR A 513 15.20 -23.86 7.70
N GLY A 514 15.94 -24.25 8.73
CA GLY A 514 15.50 -25.24 9.69
C GLY A 514 15.64 -26.69 9.21
N TYR A 515 16.21 -26.92 8.02
CA TYR A 515 16.44 -28.25 7.47
C TYR A 515 17.88 -28.72 7.68
N PRO A 516 18.12 -30.04 7.84
CA PRO A 516 19.46 -30.58 7.88
C PRO A 516 20.13 -30.48 6.50
N VAL A 517 21.32 -29.89 6.50
CA VAL A 517 22.15 -29.70 5.31
C VAL A 517 23.48 -30.43 5.50
N TRP A 518 23.88 -31.19 4.49
CA TRP A 518 25.21 -31.77 4.40
C TRP A 518 26.12 -30.84 3.60
N THR A 519 27.22 -30.41 4.21
CA THR A 519 28.23 -29.59 3.54
C THR A 519 29.44 -30.46 3.20
N LEU A 520 29.83 -30.49 1.92
CA LEU A 520 31.02 -31.20 1.46
C LEU A 520 31.97 -30.23 0.72
N THR A 521 33.27 -30.51 0.77
CA THR A 521 34.26 -29.88 -0.10
C THR A 521 34.59 -30.85 -1.21
N VAL A 522 34.36 -30.46 -2.47
CA VAL A 522 34.69 -31.25 -3.65
C VAL A 522 35.99 -30.70 -4.24
N PRO A 523 37.06 -31.50 -4.36
CA PRO A 523 38.33 -31.02 -4.90
C PRO A 523 38.19 -30.56 -6.36
N ALA A 524 39.13 -29.73 -6.80
CA ALA A 524 39.24 -29.32 -8.20
C ALA A 524 39.35 -30.53 -9.12
N ASN A 525 38.61 -30.54 -10.24
CA ASN A 525 38.59 -31.65 -11.20
C ASN A 525 38.34 -33.03 -10.56
N GLY A 526 37.49 -33.09 -9.52
CA GLY A 526 37.29 -34.29 -8.71
C GLY A 526 35.84 -34.53 -8.33
N ALA A 527 35.63 -35.48 -7.40
CA ALA A 527 34.31 -35.87 -6.94
C ALA A 527 34.29 -36.15 -5.43
N ALA A 528 33.11 -36.03 -4.82
CA ALA A 528 32.84 -36.42 -3.44
C ALA A 528 31.51 -37.17 -3.34
N THR A 529 31.40 -38.09 -2.39
CA THR A 529 30.21 -38.94 -2.22
C THR A 529 29.63 -38.80 -0.82
N LEU A 530 28.32 -38.60 -0.74
CA LEU A 530 27.50 -38.66 0.46
C LEU A 530 26.72 -39.97 0.47
N LYS A 531 26.76 -40.71 1.59
CA LYS A 531 25.86 -41.85 1.86
C LYS A 531 24.96 -41.46 3.01
N ALA A 532 23.65 -41.56 2.81
CA ALA A 532 22.69 -41.22 3.83
C ALA A 532 21.50 -42.18 3.80
N ALA A 533 20.92 -42.44 4.97
CA ALA A 533 19.64 -43.12 5.07
C ALA A 533 18.73 -42.36 6.02
N TRP A 534 17.44 -42.30 5.70
CA TRP A 534 16.42 -41.68 6.52
C TRP A 534 15.13 -42.48 6.48
N THR A 535 14.19 -42.08 7.33
CA THR A 535 12.81 -42.59 7.30
C THR A 535 11.81 -41.45 7.23
N THR A 536 10.72 -41.63 6.50
CA THR A 536 9.55 -40.73 6.44
C THR A 536 8.27 -41.51 6.75
N THR A 537 7.18 -40.80 7.00
CA THR A 537 5.85 -41.39 7.25
C THR A 537 4.78 -40.69 6.41
N ASP A 538 3.69 -41.40 6.13
CA ASP A 538 2.49 -40.87 5.45
C ASP A 538 1.70 -39.81 6.26
#